data_AF-A0A3N4KFW4-F1
#
_entry.id   AF-A0A3N4KFW4-F1
#
_cell.length_a   1.000
_cell.length_b   1.000
_cell.length_c   1.000
_cell.angle_alpha   90.00
_cell.angle_beta   90.00
_cell.angle_gamma   90.00
#
_symmetry.space_group_name_H-M   'P 1'
#
loop_
_entity.id
_entity.type
_entity.pdbx_description
1 polymer ?
#
loop_
_entity_poly.entity_id
_entity_poly.type
_entity_poly.pdbx_seq_one_letter_code
_entity_poly.pdbx_strand_id
1 'polypeptide(L)'
;MGNYRCYVFLAFVFLWDLCSAISNSTQFEPIFVPEPRGRGTMGIFWSCVITLCLCVWTSVHPDVIPNPTTWRVTINKIIWMFIALLAPELIVGQAYEQKKQAKLVHNTWCAHFNIKPGSPEDKMGIEGAFFVVMGGFVVNEDPEAGEDSEKDNFTWHRSLTSKGFLNYLSKNQIPLDAINKRVIVDKGKADIVAKFLVCLQALWMVIQASARKASGLPITLLELHVVIQVMFVLITYTQWGYKPLNANEPIILSIEGEIGVTSARTFRKVGKNENSFLEILDSIEANWERSPSNGWVVIGAAVITGVAHASAWNYPFPTHIEKVMWRVSSIALAAPSMYISVSVVSETVRKVTRKYSRVDELDTGKGSWEDSTLCSILTVAFFLTSVPLYILSIIFITVEAFISLRKVP
;
A
#
# COMPACT_ATOMS: atom_id res chain seq x y z
N MET A 1 -7.91 17.66 12.17
CA MET A 1 -7.81 16.27 12.69
C MET A 1 -9.18 15.69 13.14
N GLY A 2 -10.33 16.25 12.76
CA GLY A 2 -11.64 15.76 13.22
C GLY A 2 -12.29 14.66 12.37
N ASN A 3 -12.17 14.74 11.04
CA ASN A 3 -13.04 13.93 10.16
C ASN A 3 -12.57 12.48 9.97
N TYR A 4 -11.28 12.17 10.18
CA TYR A 4 -10.75 10.81 9.95
C TYR A 4 -11.18 9.80 11.02
N ARG A 5 -11.42 10.25 12.26
CA ARG A 5 -11.87 9.37 13.35
C ARG A 5 -13.30 8.90 13.09
N CYS A 6 -14.15 9.74 12.49
CA CYS A 6 -15.50 9.36 12.10
C CYS A 6 -15.52 8.27 11.01
N TYR A 7 -14.73 8.37 9.95
CA TYR A 7 -14.74 7.33 8.90
C TYR A 7 -14.24 5.98 9.40
N VAL A 8 -13.19 5.96 10.23
CA VAL A 8 -12.67 4.72 10.82
C VAL A 8 -13.65 4.16 11.86
N PHE A 9 -14.27 5.00 12.67
CA PHE A 9 -15.28 4.56 13.64
C PHE A 9 -16.54 4.04 12.96
N LEU A 10 -17.03 4.72 11.92
CA LEU A 10 -18.15 4.26 11.10
C LEU A 10 -17.81 2.96 10.38
N ALA A 11 -16.58 2.81 9.87
CA ALA A 11 -16.09 1.54 9.30
C ALA A 11 -16.11 0.39 10.32
N PHE A 12 -15.68 0.65 11.56
CA PHE A 12 -15.68 -0.35 12.64
C PHE A 12 -17.08 -0.70 13.12
N VAL A 13 -17.96 0.29 13.29
CA VAL A 13 -19.38 0.07 13.61
C VAL A 13 -20.05 -0.71 12.48
N PHE A 14 -19.76 -0.36 11.23
CA PHE A 14 -20.27 -1.06 10.06
C PHE A 14 -19.78 -2.51 9.97
N LEU A 15 -18.50 -2.78 10.27
CA LEU A 15 -17.93 -4.12 10.34
C LEU A 15 -18.54 -4.95 11.47
N TRP A 16 -18.73 -4.36 12.65
CA TRP A 16 -19.42 -5.00 13.79
C TRP A 16 -20.88 -5.35 13.46
N ASP A 17 -21.54 -4.42 12.76
CA ASP A 17 -22.90 -4.61 12.28
C ASP A 17 -22.96 -5.69 11.18
N LEU A 18 -22.00 -5.75 10.27
CA LEU A 18 -21.90 -6.79 9.25
C LEU A 18 -21.65 -8.18 9.87
N CYS A 19 -20.81 -8.27 10.91
CA CYS A 19 -20.56 -9.49 11.68
C CYS A 19 -21.83 -10.09 12.29
N SER A 20 -22.73 -9.24 12.77
CA SER A 20 -23.97 -9.69 13.44
C SER A 20 -25.01 -10.25 12.46
N ALA A 21 -24.85 -10.00 11.16
CA ALA A 21 -25.82 -10.40 10.13
C ALA A 21 -25.55 -11.78 9.53
N ILE A 22 -24.28 -12.22 9.49
CA ILE A 22 -23.87 -13.47 8.83
C ILE A 22 -24.21 -14.70 9.67
N SER A 23 -24.48 -14.55 10.97
CA SER A 23 -24.76 -15.69 11.86
C SER A 23 -26.13 -16.35 11.67
N ASN A 24 -27.05 -15.73 10.93
CA ASN A 24 -28.48 -16.11 10.96
C ASN A 24 -29.03 -16.76 9.69
N SER A 25 -28.22 -17.03 8.66
CA SER A 25 -28.70 -17.66 7.41
C SER A 25 -28.74 -19.19 7.51
N THR A 26 -29.92 -19.77 7.69
CA THR A 26 -30.10 -21.22 7.92
C THR A 26 -30.66 -22.00 6.72
N GLN A 27 -30.86 -21.38 5.56
CA GLN A 27 -31.40 -22.07 4.38
C GLN A 27 -30.44 -21.99 3.19
N PHE A 28 -30.34 -23.12 2.47
CA PHE A 28 -29.57 -23.24 1.22
C PHE A 28 -30.53 -23.05 0.04
N GLU A 29 -30.30 -22.06 -0.79
CA GLU A 29 -31.03 -21.84 -2.04
C GLU A 29 -30.36 -22.55 -3.24
N PRO A 30 -31.07 -22.72 -4.38
CA PRO A 30 -30.59 -23.48 -5.53
C PRO A 30 -29.29 -22.94 -6.15
N ILE A 31 -28.60 -23.81 -6.90
CA ILE A 31 -27.24 -23.59 -7.45
C ILE A 31 -27.12 -22.35 -8.33
N PHE A 32 -28.21 -21.95 -8.98
CA PHE A 32 -28.26 -20.81 -9.88
C PHE A 32 -29.64 -20.17 -9.84
N VAL A 33 -29.68 -18.86 -9.62
CA VAL A 33 -30.92 -18.08 -9.66
C VAL A 33 -30.89 -17.19 -10.90
N PRO A 34 -31.75 -17.43 -11.92
CA PRO A 34 -31.85 -16.57 -13.10
C PRO A 34 -32.60 -15.27 -12.80
N GLU A 35 -32.13 -14.15 -13.37
CA GLU A 35 -32.93 -12.92 -13.50
C GLU A 35 -34.05 -13.14 -14.54
N PRO A 36 -35.29 -12.61 -14.38
CA PRO A 36 -35.60 -11.32 -13.75
C PRO A 36 -36.53 -11.35 -12.52
N ARG A 37 -36.95 -12.52 -12.02
CA ARG A 37 -37.89 -12.62 -10.88
C ARG A 37 -37.23 -12.45 -9.49
N GLY A 38 -36.00 -11.95 -9.45
CA GLY A 38 -35.18 -11.78 -8.25
C GLY A 38 -33.75 -11.38 -8.60
N ARG A 39 -32.88 -11.28 -7.59
CA ARG A 39 -31.45 -10.97 -7.78
C ARG A 39 -30.71 -12.20 -8.30
N GLY A 40 -30.10 -12.12 -9.47
CA GLY A 40 -29.44 -13.26 -10.10
C GLY A 40 -28.00 -13.46 -9.64
N THR A 41 -27.55 -14.71 -9.64
CA THR A 41 -26.16 -15.08 -9.32
C THR A 41 -25.15 -14.35 -10.21
N MET A 42 -25.47 -14.19 -11.51
CA MET A 42 -24.62 -13.47 -12.47
C MET A 42 -24.57 -11.97 -12.22
N GLY A 43 -25.68 -11.37 -11.79
CA GLY A 43 -25.72 -9.95 -11.41
C GLY A 43 -24.82 -9.68 -10.20
N ILE A 44 -24.83 -10.57 -9.19
CA ILE A 44 -23.92 -10.48 -8.04
C ILE A 44 -22.47 -10.61 -8.51
N PHE A 45 -22.16 -11.64 -9.29
CA PHE A 45 -20.81 -11.86 -9.80
C PHE A 45 -20.27 -10.63 -10.55
N TRP A 46 -21.00 -10.13 -11.55
CA TRP A 46 -20.54 -9.00 -12.37
C TRP A 46 -20.48 -7.71 -11.56
N SER A 47 -21.46 -7.43 -10.70
CA SER A 47 -21.42 -6.23 -9.84
C SER A 47 -20.20 -6.23 -8.91
N CYS A 48 -19.90 -7.38 -8.28
CA CYS A 48 -18.74 -7.56 -7.41
C CYS A 48 -17.42 -7.42 -8.18
N VAL A 49 -17.26 -8.13 -9.29
CA VAL A 49 -16.03 -8.12 -10.09
C VAL A 49 -15.75 -6.74 -10.68
N ILE A 50 -16.76 -6.09 -11.26
CA ILE A 50 -16.60 -4.75 -11.84
C ILE A 50 -16.23 -3.75 -10.74
N THR A 51 -16.92 -3.80 -9.60
CA THR A 51 -16.60 -2.93 -8.46
C THR A 51 -15.17 -3.14 -7.99
N LEU A 52 -14.74 -4.38 -7.82
CA LEU A 52 -13.39 -4.71 -7.38
C LEU A 52 -12.33 -4.25 -8.39
N CYS A 53 -12.51 -4.55 -9.68
CA CYS A 53 -11.59 -4.12 -10.74
C CYS A 53 -11.49 -2.60 -10.82
N LEU A 54 -12.61 -1.88 -10.79
CA LEU A 54 -12.62 -0.41 -10.84
C LEU A 54 -11.96 0.19 -9.59
N CYS A 55 -12.30 -0.31 -8.40
CA CYS A 55 -11.74 0.14 -7.13
C CYS A 55 -10.22 -0.03 -7.09
N VAL A 56 -9.72 -1.22 -7.45
CA VAL A 56 -8.29 -1.52 -7.43
C VAL A 56 -7.54 -0.74 -8.52
N TRP A 57 -8.11 -0.64 -9.72
CA TRP A 57 -7.49 0.09 -10.84
C TRP A 57 -7.24 1.57 -10.52
N THR A 58 -8.16 2.19 -9.79
CA THR A 58 -8.14 3.61 -9.46
C THR A 58 -7.41 3.91 -8.15
N SER A 59 -7.34 2.94 -7.22
CA SER A 59 -6.65 3.10 -5.94
C SER A 59 -5.14 2.97 -6.03
N VAL A 60 -4.66 2.15 -6.97
CA VAL A 60 -3.23 1.89 -7.13
C VAL A 60 -2.56 3.05 -7.85
N HIS A 61 -1.67 3.73 -7.12
CA HIS A 61 -0.89 4.87 -7.61
C HIS A 61 0.60 4.47 -7.63
N PRO A 62 1.08 3.78 -8.67
CA PRO A 62 2.48 3.36 -8.74
C PRO A 62 3.41 4.57 -8.75
N ASP A 63 4.61 4.40 -8.22
CA ASP A 63 5.64 5.44 -8.28
C ASP A 63 6.14 5.64 -9.71
N VAL A 64 6.78 6.79 -9.96
CA VAL A 64 7.32 7.14 -11.28
C VAL A 64 8.48 6.19 -11.60
N ILE A 65 8.39 5.53 -12.75
CA ILE A 65 9.41 4.61 -13.25
C ILE A 65 10.46 5.44 -14.00
N PRO A 66 11.77 5.27 -13.71
CA PRO A 66 12.82 5.87 -14.53
C PRO A 66 12.82 5.23 -15.93
N ASN A 67 12.83 6.06 -16.98
CA ASN A 67 12.74 5.66 -18.39
C ASN A 67 11.47 4.84 -18.74
N PRO A 68 10.30 5.51 -18.83
CA PRO A 68 9.02 4.83 -19.02
C PRO A 68 8.88 4.28 -20.45
N THR A 69 8.73 2.96 -20.58
CA THR A 69 8.08 2.36 -21.76
C THR A 69 6.64 2.02 -21.41
N THR A 70 5.71 2.20 -22.36
CA THR A 70 4.27 1.94 -22.13
C THR A 70 4.02 0.54 -21.57
N TRP A 71 4.77 -0.45 -22.05
CA TRP A 71 4.70 -1.83 -21.58
C TRP A 71 5.15 -2.00 -20.13
N ARG A 72 6.32 -1.46 -19.75
CA ARG A 72 6.82 -1.55 -18.36
C ARG A 72 5.90 -0.84 -17.37
N VAL A 73 5.38 0.34 -17.74
CA VAL A 73 4.41 1.08 -16.92
C VAL A 73 3.14 0.26 -16.71
N THR A 74 2.64 -0.39 -17.78
CA THR A 74 1.43 -1.22 -17.72
C THR A 74 1.64 -2.46 -16.86
N ILE A 75 2.74 -3.21 -17.05
CA ILE A 75 3.07 -4.38 -16.22
C ILE A 75 3.21 -3.99 -14.75
N ASN A 76 3.96 -2.93 -14.44
CA ASN A 76 4.14 -2.45 -13.07
C ASN A 76 2.77 -2.16 -12.43
N LYS A 77 1.88 -1.47 -13.15
CA LYS A 77 0.53 -1.19 -12.67
C LYS A 77 -0.25 -2.47 -12.41
N ILE A 78 -0.22 -3.45 -13.31
CA ILE A 78 -0.91 -4.74 -13.15
C ILE A 78 -0.38 -5.50 -11.93
N ILE A 79 0.93 -5.54 -11.71
CA ILE A 79 1.52 -6.21 -10.53
C ILE A 79 1.02 -5.53 -9.25
N TRP A 80 1.05 -4.20 -9.18
CA TRP A 80 0.52 -3.48 -8.02
C TRP A 80 -0.98 -3.71 -7.81
N MET A 81 -1.76 -3.91 -8.87
CA MET A 81 -3.17 -4.29 -8.75
C MET A 81 -3.34 -5.69 -8.15
N PHE A 82 -2.53 -6.67 -8.57
CA PHE A 82 -2.55 -8.01 -7.96
C PHE A 82 -2.14 -7.97 -6.48
N ILE A 83 -1.13 -7.18 -6.14
CA ILE A 83 -0.74 -6.96 -4.73
C ILE A 83 -1.88 -6.28 -3.98
N ALA A 84 -2.57 -5.30 -4.55
CA ALA A 84 -3.70 -4.65 -3.88
C ALA A 84 -4.89 -5.59 -3.66
N LEU A 85 -5.11 -6.56 -4.55
CA LEU A 85 -6.15 -7.56 -4.41
C LEU A 85 -5.81 -8.59 -3.33
N LEU A 86 -4.57 -9.10 -3.32
CA LEU A 86 -4.13 -10.16 -2.42
C LEU A 86 -3.60 -9.65 -1.07
N ALA A 87 -3.17 -8.40 -1.00
CA ALA A 87 -2.55 -7.81 0.18
C ALA A 87 -2.87 -6.31 0.30
N PRO A 88 -4.16 -5.94 0.41
CA PRO A 88 -4.58 -4.54 0.53
C PRO A 88 -3.96 -3.81 1.74
N GLU A 89 -3.63 -4.54 2.81
CA GLU A 89 -2.93 -4.02 3.99
C GLU A 89 -1.53 -3.48 3.68
N LEU A 90 -0.80 -4.11 2.75
CA LEU A 90 0.52 -3.65 2.31
C LEU A 90 0.39 -2.33 1.56
N ILE A 91 -0.66 -2.19 0.76
CA ILE A 91 -0.96 -0.94 0.04
C ILE A 91 -1.29 0.18 1.01
N VAL A 92 -2.10 -0.08 2.05
CA VAL A 92 -2.40 0.91 3.09
C VAL A 92 -1.13 1.34 3.82
N GLY A 93 -0.26 0.39 4.20
CA GLY A 93 1.02 0.70 4.82
C GLY A 93 1.91 1.57 3.94
N GLN A 94 2.04 1.18 2.67
CA GLN A 94 2.78 1.94 1.67
C GLN A 94 2.23 3.36 1.52
N ALA A 95 0.91 3.50 1.43
CA ALA A 95 0.27 4.80 1.29
C ALA A 95 0.46 5.68 2.53
N TYR A 96 0.40 5.09 3.72
CA TYR A 96 0.70 5.78 4.98
C TYR A 96 2.14 6.28 5.04
N GLU A 97 3.12 5.42 4.71
CA GLU A 97 4.53 5.78 4.75
C GLU A 97 4.86 6.87 3.73
N GLN A 98 4.35 6.76 2.50
CA GLN A 98 4.54 7.80 1.48
C GLN A 98 3.96 9.14 1.91
N LYS A 99 2.79 9.14 2.58
CA LYS A 99 2.21 10.38 3.14
C LYS A 99 3.05 10.96 4.26
N LYS A 100 3.62 10.12 5.12
CA LYS A 100 4.52 10.55 6.19
C LYS A 100 5.79 11.19 5.62
N GLN A 101 6.40 10.56 4.62
CA GLN A 101 7.58 11.10 3.92
C GLN A 101 7.25 12.39 3.17
N ALA A 102 6.10 12.47 2.50
CA ALA A 102 5.67 13.67 1.79
C ALA A 102 5.48 14.86 2.75
N LYS A 103 4.87 14.63 3.91
CA LYS A 103 4.76 15.66 4.96
C LYS A 103 6.12 16.10 5.49
N LEU A 104 7.06 15.17 5.67
CA LEU A 104 8.42 15.51 6.11
C LEU A 104 9.12 16.39 5.07
N VAL A 105 9.06 16.02 3.79
CA VAL A 105 9.63 16.82 2.70
C VAL A 105 8.99 18.19 2.62
N HIS A 106 7.65 18.27 2.67
CA HIS A 106 6.90 19.52 2.60
C HIS A 106 7.21 20.46 3.78
N ASN A 107 7.25 19.92 5.00
CA ASN A 107 7.58 20.70 6.19
C ASN A 107 9.02 21.23 6.14
N THR A 108 9.95 20.41 5.62
CA THR A 108 11.36 20.81 5.48
C THR A 108 11.52 21.90 4.42
N TRP A 109 10.79 21.80 3.31
CA TRP A 109 10.71 22.83 2.28
C TRP A 109 10.18 24.15 2.83
N CYS A 110 9.04 24.12 3.53
CA CYS A 110 8.45 25.31 4.14
C CYS A 110 9.38 25.95 5.17
N ALA A 111 10.04 25.14 6.00
CA ALA A 111 11.01 25.63 6.98
C ALA A 111 12.24 26.27 6.32
N HIS A 112 12.73 25.68 5.22
CA HIS A 112 13.90 26.18 4.50
C HIS A 112 13.67 27.56 3.88
N PHE A 113 12.52 27.77 3.25
CA PHE A 113 12.17 29.06 2.64
C PHE A 113 11.41 30.01 3.59
N ASN A 114 11.22 29.62 4.85
CA ASN A 114 10.43 30.37 5.85
C ASN A 114 8.99 30.69 5.38
N ILE A 115 8.37 29.72 4.68
CA ILE A 115 7.01 29.83 4.11
C ILE A 115 6.02 29.12 5.04
N LYS A 116 4.82 29.69 5.20
CA LYS A 116 3.72 29.01 5.91
C LYS A 116 3.12 27.90 5.02
N PRO A 117 2.99 26.65 5.51
CA PRO A 117 2.40 25.56 4.75
C PRO A 117 0.99 25.91 4.22
N GLY A 118 0.76 25.73 2.92
CA GLY A 118 -0.54 26.02 2.30
C GLY A 118 -0.82 27.50 2.02
N SER A 119 0.17 28.39 2.21
CA SER A 119 0.09 29.77 1.73
C SER A 119 0.17 29.85 0.19
N PRO A 120 -0.27 30.94 -0.46
CA PRO A 120 -0.11 31.12 -1.90
C PRO A 120 1.35 31.11 -2.40
N GLU A 121 2.31 31.37 -1.50
CA GLU A 121 3.75 31.34 -1.75
C GLU A 121 4.31 29.91 -1.76
N ASP A 122 3.56 28.94 -1.25
CA ASP A 122 3.92 27.52 -1.26
C ASP A 122 3.79 26.93 -2.66
N LYS A 123 4.85 27.12 -3.46
CA LYS A 123 4.93 26.61 -4.84
C LYS A 123 5.09 25.08 -4.92
N MET A 124 5.47 24.41 -3.84
CA MET A 124 5.57 22.95 -3.81
C MET A 124 4.22 22.31 -3.51
N GLY A 125 3.58 22.74 -2.42
CA GLY A 125 2.43 22.08 -1.83
C GLY A 125 2.70 20.64 -1.41
N ILE A 126 1.70 20.00 -0.80
CA ILE A 126 1.81 18.57 -0.42
C ILE A 126 1.86 17.67 -1.65
N GLU A 127 1.26 18.09 -2.77
CA GLU A 127 1.25 17.38 -4.05
C GLU A 127 2.66 17.32 -4.66
N GLY A 128 3.41 18.43 -4.63
CA GLY A 128 4.81 18.46 -5.04
C GLY A 128 5.70 17.61 -4.16
N ALA A 129 5.44 17.58 -2.84
CA ALA A 129 6.18 16.72 -1.93
C ALA A 129 5.89 15.22 -2.17
N PHE A 130 4.64 14.85 -2.49
CA PHE A 130 4.32 13.49 -2.97
C PHE A 130 5.06 13.17 -4.27
N PHE A 131 5.16 14.13 -5.19
CA PHE A 131 5.89 13.97 -6.44
C PHE A 131 7.40 13.72 -6.21
N VAL A 132 8.02 14.39 -5.22
CA VAL A 132 9.39 14.07 -4.76
C VAL A 132 9.47 12.63 -4.23
N VAL A 133 8.54 12.20 -3.38
CA VAL A 133 8.54 10.85 -2.78
C VAL A 133 8.40 9.75 -3.84
N MET A 134 7.63 10.00 -4.90
CA MET A 134 7.49 9.06 -6.02
C MET A 134 8.73 8.96 -6.92
N GLY A 135 9.73 9.84 -6.74
CA GLY A 135 10.87 9.93 -7.65
C GLY A 135 10.57 10.69 -8.94
N GLY A 136 9.59 11.60 -8.90
CA GLY A 136 9.14 12.38 -10.06
C GLY A 136 10.12 13.45 -10.54
N PHE A 137 11.16 13.78 -9.78
CA PHE A 137 12.21 14.72 -10.22
C PHE A 137 13.45 13.99 -10.69
N VAL A 138 13.99 14.41 -11.83
CA VAL A 138 15.24 13.90 -12.40
C VAL A 138 16.26 15.02 -12.56
N VAL A 139 17.54 14.70 -12.47
CA VAL A 139 18.64 15.65 -12.71
C VAL A 139 19.39 15.23 -13.96
N ASN A 140 19.80 16.22 -14.75
CA ASN A 140 20.70 16.02 -15.88
C ASN A 140 22.13 15.92 -15.33
N GLU A 141 22.84 14.86 -15.67
CA GLU A 141 24.31 14.85 -15.53
C GLU A 141 24.90 15.53 -16.76
N ASP A 142 25.87 16.42 -16.54
CA ASP A 142 26.71 16.89 -17.63
C ASP A 142 27.49 15.69 -18.20
N PRO A 143 27.63 15.59 -19.53
CA PRO A 143 28.21 14.42 -20.21
C PRO A 143 29.69 14.16 -19.91
N GLU A 144 30.36 14.96 -19.07
CA GLU A 144 31.81 14.87 -18.83
C GLU A 144 32.21 13.87 -17.72
N ALA A 145 31.26 13.24 -17.01
CA ALA A 145 31.57 12.35 -15.88
C ALA A 145 31.68 10.84 -16.23
N GLY A 146 31.85 10.47 -17.50
CA GLY A 146 32.01 9.07 -17.90
C GLY A 146 32.92 8.92 -19.11
N GLU A 147 34.23 8.78 -18.89
CA GLU A 147 35.23 8.60 -19.95
C GLU A 147 35.19 7.20 -20.61
N ASP A 148 34.26 6.30 -20.26
CA ASP A 148 34.20 4.93 -20.80
C ASP A 148 32.78 4.47 -21.14
N SER A 149 31.96 5.29 -21.78
CA SER A 149 30.68 4.82 -22.34
C SER A 149 30.42 5.35 -23.73
N GLU A 150 30.59 4.44 -24.67
CA GLU A 150 30.30 4.53 -26.08
C GLU A 150 28.95 5.20 -26.35
N LYS A 151 28.96 6.06 -27.37
CA LYS A 151 27.87 6.92 -27.83
C LYS A 151 26.53 6.18 -27.96
N ASP A 152 25.68 6.38 -26.97
CA ASP A 152 24.24 6.27 -27.12
C ASP A 152 23.64 7.60 -26.65
N ASN A 153 22.91 8.29 -27.53
CA ASN A 153 22.28 9.61 -27.31
C ASN A 153 21.13 9.56 -26.28
N PHE A 154 21.34 8.95 -25.12
CA PHE A 154 20.40 8.93 -24.01
C PHE A 154 20.93 9.85 -22.91
N THR A 155 20.34 11.03 -22.78
CA THR A 155 20.48 11.86 -21.57
C THR A 155 20.00 11.03 -20.38
N TRP A 156 20.94 10.58 -19.54
CA TRP A 156 20.63 9.78 -18.37
C TRP A 156 19.90 10.62 -17.32
N HIS A 157 18.57 10.52 -17.29
CA HIS A 157 17.75 11.12 -16.25
C HIS A 157 17.72 10.21 -15.01
N ARG A 158 18.50 10.52 -13.97
CA ARG A 158 18.41 9.78 -12.70
C ARG A 158 17.34 10.37 -11.79
N SER A 159 16.35 9.56 -11.39
CA SER A 159 15.33 9.97 -10.43
C SER A 159 15.93 10.23 -9.05
N LEU A 160 15.60 11.39 -8.46
CA LEU A 160 16.01 11.72 -7.10
C LEU A 160 15.22 10.93 -6.07
N THR A 161 15.91 10.43 -5.06
CA THR A 161 15.27 9.94 -3.84
C THR A 161 14.91 11.13 -2.94
N SER A 162 13.89 11.00 -2.07
CA SER A 162 13.52 12.05 -1.11
C SER A 162 14.70 12.54 -0.24
N LYS A 163 15.63 11.65 0.12
CA LYS A 163 16.86 12.02 0.84
C LYS A 163 17.81 12.85 -0.02
N GLY A 164 17.96 12.49 -1.30
CA GLY A 164 18.77 13.24 -2.25
C GLY A 164 18.20 14.65 -2.47
N PHE A 165 16.88 14.74 -2.65
CA PHE A 165 16.18 16.02 -2.75
C PHE A 165 16.43 16.92 -1.53
N LEU A 166 16.25 16.39 -0.32
CA LEU A 166 16.50 17.14 0.91
C LEU A 166 17.97 17.55 1.07
N ASN A 167 18.91 16.74 0.59
CA ASN A 167 20.34 17.10 0.61
C ASN A 167 20.64 18.29 -0.31
N TYR A 168 20.13 18.28 -1.54
CA TYR A 168 20.29 19.43 -2.46
C TYR A 168 19.57 20.68 -1.96
N LEU A 169 18.38 20.52 -1.36
CA LEU A 169 17.67 21.60 -0.70
C LEU A 169 18.50 22.21 0.44
N SER A 170 19.09 21.39 1.31
CA SER A 170 19.92 21.88 2.42
C SER A 170 21.17 22.65 1.99
N LYS A 171 21.62 22.43 0.75
CA LYS A 171 22.76 23.12 0.14
C LYS A 171 22.35 24.39 -0.64
N ASN A 172 21.10 24.80 -0.59
CA ASN A 172 20.54 25.92 -1.37
C ASN A 172 20.66 25.75 -2.89
N GLN A 173 20.73 24.51 -3.40
CA GLN A 173 20.93 24.25 -4.84
C GLN A 173 19.61 24.11 -5.62
N ILE A 174 18.47 24.16 -4.93
CA ILE A 174 17.14 24.06 -5.53
C ILE A 174 16.44 25.41 -5.30
N PRO A 175 16.25 26.25 -6.33
CA PRO A 175 15.55 27.51 -6.16
C PRO A 175 14.04 27.29 -5.94
N LEU A 176 13.38 28.24 -5.28
CA LEU A 176 11.94 28.19 -5.00
C LEU A 176 11.10 28.00 -6.27
N ASP A 177 11.56 28.55 -7.38
CA ASP A 177 10.88 28.56 -8.68
C ASP A 177 11.07 27.28 -9.50
N ALA A 178 11.98 26.39 -9.08
CA ALA A 178 12.20 25.11 -9.75
C ALA A 178 10.98 24.19 -9.68
N ILE A 179 10.08 24.39 -8.71
CA ILE A 179 8.89 23.57 -8.51
C ILE A 179 7.65 24.42 -8.70
N ASN A 180 6.72 23.91 -9.52
CA ASN A 180 5.42 24.53 -9.71
C ASN A 180 4.30 23.51 -9.46
N LYS A 181 3.62 23.68 -8.31
CA LYS A 181 2.46 22.88 -7.91
C LYS A 181 1.40 22.80 -9.00
N ARG A 182 1.16 23.87 -9.77
CA ARG A 182 0.11 23.87 -10.80
C ARG A 182 0.38 22.84 -11.89
N VAL A 183 1.63 22.72 -12.33
CA VAL A 183 2.04 21.71 -13.33
C VAL A 183 1.80 20.31 -12.81
N ILE A 184 2.08 20.07 -11.53
CA ILE A 184 1.91 18.77 -10.88
C ILE A 184 0.43 18.44 -10.70
N VAL A 185 -0.38 19.40 -10.27
CA VAL A 185 -1.83 19.24 -10.05
C VAL A 185 -2.57 19.05 -11.37
N ASP A 186 -2.16 19.73 -12.44
CA ASP A 186 -2.82 19.65 -13.74
C ASP A 186 -2.75 18.23 -14.33
N LYS A 187 -1.64 17.51 -14.11
CA LYS A 187 -1.49 16.10 -14.48
C LYS A 187 -2.50 15.17 -13.78
N GLY A 188 -3.05 15.59 -12.64
CA GLY A 188 -3.97 14.79 -11.80
C GLY A 188 -5.47 15.08 -11.97
N LYS A 189 -5.91 15.92 -12.92
CA LYS A 189 -7.35 16.30 -13.00
C LYS A 189 -8.29 15.15 -13.38
N ALA A 190 -7.88 14.30 -14.32
CA ALA A 190 -8.68 13.14 -14.74
C ALA A 190 -8.89 12.10 -13.62
N ASP A 191 -8.00 12.09 -12.63
CA ASP A 191 -8.05 11.23 -11.46
C ASP A 191 -9.19 11.58 -10.50
N ILE A 192 -9.53 12.86 -10.37
CA ILE A 192 -10.58 13.31 -9.44
C ILE A 192 -11.94 12.74 -9.84
N VAL A 193 -12.24 12.73 -11.14
CA VAL A 193 -13.49 12.16 -11.69
C VAL A 193 -13.53 10.66 -11.49
N ALA A 194 -12.42 9.95 -11.78
CA ALA A 194 -12.32 8.51 -11.58
C ALA A 194 -12.52 8.13 -10.10
N LYS A 195 -11.85 8.83 -9.18
CA LYS A 195 -12.01 8.68 -7.73
C LYS A 195 -13.46 8.89 -7.30
N PHE A 196 -14.13 9.91 -7.82
CA PHE A 196 -15.53 10.19 -7.48
C PHE A 196 -16.47 9.06 -7.93
N LEU A 197 -16.35 8.61 -9.18
CA LEU A 197 -17.18 7.53 -9.72
C LEU A 197 -16.98 6.22 -8.95
N VAL A 198 -15.74 5.93 -8.56
CA VAL A 198 -15.43 4.73 -7.79
C VAL A 198 -15.95 4.81 -6.36
N CYS A 199 -15.86 5.97 -5.72
CA CYS A 199 -16.50 6.18 -4.42
C CYS A 199 -18.02 5.99 -4.49
N LEU A 200 -18.67 6.42 -5.58
CA LEU A 200 -20.09 6.19 -5.79
C LEU A 200 -20.42 4.70 -5.96
N GLN A 201 -19.64 3.99 -6.79
CA GLN A 201 -19.80 2.55 -7.00
C GLN A 201 -19.58 1.73 -5.71
N ALA A 202 -18.53 2.08 -4.96
CA ALA A 202 -18.22 1.51 -3.65
C ALA A 202 -19.36 1.75 -2.65
N LEU A 203 -19.83 3.00 -2.55
CA LEU A 203 -20.92 3.37 -1.66
C LEU A 203 -22.21 2.63 -2.01
N TRP A 204 -22.51 2.49 -3.31
CA TRP A 204 -23.66 1.74 -3.79
C TRP A 204 -23.60 0.27 -3.37
N MET A 205 -22.45 -0.37 -3.49
CA MET A 205 -22.23 -1.75 -3.04
C MET A 205 -22.44 -1.90 -1.52
N VAL A 206 -21.89 -0.96 -0.75
CA VAL A 206 -22.06 -0.92 0.72
C VAL A 206 -23.53 -0.73 1.08
N ILE A 207 -24.24 0.19 0.43
CA ILE A 207 -25.68 0.43 0.65
C ILE A 207 -26.49 -0.83 0.34
N GLN A 208 -26.22 -1.52 -0.78
CA GLN A 208 -26.91 -2.76 -1.11
C GLN A 208 -26.69 -3.84 -0.05
N ALA A 209 -25.44 -4.05 0.38
CA ALA A 209 -25.13 -5.00 1.46
C ALA A 209 -25.84 -4.63 2.77
N SER A 210 -25.86 -3.33 3.12
CA SER A 210 -26.52 -2.80 4.31
C SER A 210 -28.05 -2.97 4.29
N ALA A 211 -28.67 -2.67 3.16
CA ALA A 211 -30.11 -2.78 2.98
C ALA A 211 -30.57 -4.23 3.10
N ARG A 212 -29.77 -5.18 2.58
CA ARG A 212 -30.05 -6.62 2.74
C ARG A 212 -29.96 -7.08 4.18
N LYS A 213 -28.97 -6.58 4.93
CA LYS A 213 -28.92 -6.77 6.38
C LYS A 213 -30.20 -6.25 7.06
N ALA A 214 -30.62 -5.03 6.73
CA ALA A 214 -31.82 -4.43 7.34
C ALA A 214 -33.09 -5.23 7.03
N SER A 215 -33.13 -5.91 5.87
CA SER A 215 -34.22 -6.79 5.47
C SER A 215 -34.07 -8.25 5.95
N GLY A 216 -33.05 -8.59 6.74
CA GLY A 216 -32.81 -9.94 7.25
C GLY A 216 -32.38 -10.96 6.17
N LEU A 217 -31.90 -10.49 5.02
CA LEU A 217 -31.45 -11.34 3.91
C LEU A 217 -29.97 -11.71 4.07
N PRO A 218 -29.57 -12.93 3.65
CA PRO A 218 -28.19 -13.36 3.75
C PRO A 218 -27.27 -12.56 2.80
N ILE A 219 -26.04 -12.33 3.25
CA ILE A 219 -24.96 -11.69 2.48
C ILE A 219 -24.04 -12.78 1.96
N THR A 220 -23.68 -12.72 0.67
CA THR A 220 -22.77 -13.71 0.07
C THR A 220 -21.32 -13.49 0.52
N LEU A 221 -20.52 -14.56 0.53
CA LEU A 221 -19.08 -14.47 0.82
C LEU A 221 -18.35 -13.52 -0.15
N LEU A 222 -18.76 -13.47 -1.42
CA LEU A 222 -18.20 -12.53 -2.39
C LEU A 222 -18.52 -11.08 -2.05
N GLU A 223 -19.76 -10.78 -1.67
CA GLU A 223 -20.15 -9.43 -1.23
C GLU A 223 -19.35 -9.01 0.02
N LEU A 224 -19.17 -9.91 0.98
CA LEU A 224 -18.34 -9.67 2.17
C LEU A 224 -16.89 -9.33 1.77
N HIS A 225 -16.27 -10.16 0.92
CA HIS A 225 -14.89 -9.94 0.47
C HIS A 225 -14.75 -8.60 -0.25
N VAL A 226 -15.67 -8.27 -1.16
CA VAL A 226 -15.64 -6.99 -1.90
C VAL A 226 -15.84 -5.80 -0.97
N VAL A 227 -16.73 -5.88 0.02
CA VAL A 227 -16.91 -4.81 1.02
C VAL A 227 -15.60 -4.58 1.78
N ILE A 228 -14.93 -5.64 2.24
CA ILE A 228 -13.63 -5.52 2.94
C ILE A 228 -12.60 -4.82 2.04
N GLN A 229 -12.48 -5.22 0.78
CA GLN A 229 -11.58 -4.60 -0.19
C GLN A 229 -11.90 -3.12 -0.43
N VAL A 230 -13.18 -2.79 -0.57
CA VAL A 230 -13.66 -1.41 -0.72
C VAL A 230 -13.25 -0.55 0.49
N MET A 231 -13.32 -1.08 1.71
CA MET A 231 -12.88 -0.35 2.90
C MET A 231 -11.37 -0.01 2.85
N PHE A 232 -10.53 -0.95 2.45
CA PHE A 232 -9.10 -0.70 2.28
C PHE A 232 -8.80 0.30 1.16
N VAL A 233 -9.55 0.25 0.07
CA VAL A 233 -9.44 1.21 -1.03
C VAL A 233 -9.79 2.63 -0.55
N LEU A 234 -10.87 2.79 0.22
CA LEU A 234 -11.22 4.09 0.81
C LEU A 234 -10.14 4.60 1.76
N ILE A 235 -9.59 3.75 2.62
CA ILE A 235 -8.48 4.12 3.50
C ILE A 235 -7.27 4.56 2.68
N THR A 236 -6.90 3.79 1.65
CA THR A 236 -5.79 4.11 0.74
C THR A 236 -6.01 5.47 0.06
N TYR A 237 -7.22 5.76 -0.40
CA TYR A 237 -7.56 7.07 -0.97
C TYR A 237 -7.37 8.22 -0.01
N THR A 238 -7.74 8.06 1.27
CA THR A 238 -7.50 9.13 2.24
C THR A 238 -6.00 9.38 2.48
N GLN A 239 -5.15 8.36 2.28
CA GLN A 239 -3.70 8.52 2.40
C GLN A 239 -3.08 9.13 1.14
N TRP A 240 -3.49 8.67 -0.04
CA TRP A 240 -3.02 9.16 -1.35
C TRP A 240 -3.87 10.26 -1.99
N GLY A 241 -4.76 10.90 -1.24
CA GLY A 241 -5.68 11.90 -1.80
C GLY A 241 -4.98 13.05 -2.55
N TYR A 242 -3.79 13.43 -2.09
CA TYR A 242 -2.95 14.48 -2.69
C TYR A 242 -1.82 13.95 -3.59
N LYS A 243 -1.70 12.62 -3.74
CA LYS A 243 -0.73 12.00 -4.65
C LYS A 243 -1.31 12.13 -6.08
N PRO A 244 -0.59 12.76 -7.03
CA PRO A 244 -1.09 12.89 -8.39
C PRO A 244 -1.03 11.52 -9.10
N LEU A 245 -2.16 11.03 -9.58
CA LEU A 245 -2.26 9.80 -10.37
C LEU A 245 -1.77 10.06 -11.81
N ASN A 246 -1.05 9.10 -12.40
CA ASN A 246 -0.52 9.12 -13.78
C ASN A 246 0.52 10.21 -14.06
N ALA A 247 1.35 10.56 -13.08
CA ALA A 247 2.52 11.39 -13.33
C ALA A 247 3.64 10.53 -13.99
N ASN A 248 3.37 10.05 -15.20
CA ASN A 248 4.23 9.09 -15.92
C ASN A 248 5.52 9.72 -16.47
N GLU A 249 5.58 11.05 -16.49
CA GLU A 249 6.73 11.80 -16.98
C GLU A 249 7.41 12.53 -15.83
N PRO A 250 8.69 12.25 -15.57
CA PRO A 250 9.46 12.99 -14.60
C PRO A 250 9.68 14.43 -15.05
N ILE A 251 9.84 15.33 -14.08
CA ILE A 251 10.18 16.73 -14.30
C ILE A 251 11.68 16.90 -14.09
N ILE A 252 12.36 17.50 -15.06
CA ILE A 252 13.78 17.83 -14.95
C ILE A 252 13.93 18.97 -13.95
N LEU A 253 14.72 18.73 -12.91
CA LEU A 253 15.05 19.72 -11.89
C LEU A 253 16.41 20.33 -12.23
N SER A 254 16.42 21.64 -12.52
CA SER A 254 17.65 22.42 -12.65
C SER A 254 18.28 22.61 -11.26
N ILE A 255 19.48 22.07 -11.07
CA ILE A 255 20.26 22.23 -9.84
C ILE A 255 21.30 23.33 -10.08
N GLU A 256 21.40 24.27 -9.15
CA GLU A 256 22.44 25.31 -9.18
C GLU A 256 23.75 24.78 -8.55
N GLY A 257 24.86 24.91 -9.29
CA GLY A 257 26.21 24.52 -8.85
C GLY A 257 26.64 23.10 -9.26
N GLU A 258 27.88 22.73 -8.93
CA GLU A 258 28.43 21.41 -9.28
C GLU A 258 27.69 20.26 -8.58
N ILE A 259 27.42 19.20 -9.34
CA ILE A 259 26.90 17.93 -8.84
C ILE A 259 28.06 17.21 -8.10
N GLY A 260 28.40 17.67 -6.89
CA GLY A 260 29.50 17.11 -6.11
C GLY A 260 29.31 15.61 -5.83
N VAL A 261 30.42 14.85 -5.73
CA VAL A 261 30.51 13.38 -5.59
C VAL A 261 29.29 12.79 -4.88
N THR A 262 28.39 12.23 -5.69
CA THR A 262 27.05 11.83 -5.26
C THR A 262 27.10 10.52 -4.49
N SER A 263 26.70 10.56 -3.22
CA SER A 263 26.47 9.34 -2.44
C SER A 263 25.44 8.45 -3.15
N ALA A 264 25.67 7.13 -3.18
CA ALA A 264 24.77 6.14 -3.79
C ALA A 264 23.32 6.14 -3.22
N ARG A 265 23.05 6.94 -2.18
CA ARG A 265 21.74 7.15 -1.56
C ARG A 265 20.94 8.35 -2.11
N THR A 266 21.56 9.18 -2.94
CA THR A 266 20.96 10.40 -3.51
C THR A 266 19.97 10.08 -4.64
N PHE A 267 20.35 9.16 -5.52
CA PHE A 267 19.55 8.74 -6.66
C PHE A 267 18.87 7.40 -6.40
N ARG A 268 17.70 7.20 -7.01
CA ARG A 268 17.07 5.89 -7.06
C ARG A 268 18.00 4.98 -7.86
N LYS A 269 18.37 3.83 -7.30
CA LYS A 269 19.09 2.81 -8.07
C LYS A 269 18.19 2.42 -9.24
N VAL A 270 18.65 2.63 -10.46
CA VAL A 270 18.02 2.03 -11.63
C VAL A 270 18.29 0.54 -11.52
N GLY A 271 17.24 -0.27 -11.37
CA GLY A 271 17.39 -1.71 -11.35
C GLY A 271 18.06 -2.14 -12.67
N LYS A 272 19.19 -2.85 -12.57
CA LYS A 272 19.77 -3.57 -13.73
C LYS A 272 18.88 -4.73 -14.18
N ASN A 273 17.87 -5.10 -13.39
CA ASN A 273 16.95 -6.20 -13.67
C ASN A 273 15.76 -5.71 -14.51
N GLU A 274 15.49 -6.38 -15.62
CA GLU A 274 14.27 -6.18 -16.43
C GLU A 274 12.99 -6.63 -15.69
N ASN A 275 13.12 -7.35 -14.57
CA ASN A 275 12.00 -7.96 -13.85
C ASN A 275 11.30 -6.96 -12.92
N SER A 276 10.24 -6.31 -13.41
CA SER A 276 9.42 -5.34 -12.65
C SER A 276 8.90 -5.87 -11.30
N PHE A 277 8.66 -7.18 -11.17
CA PHE A 277 8.20 -7.77 -9.92
C PHE A 277 9.23 -7.68 -8.79
N LEU A 278 10.50 -7.99 -9.09
CA LEU A 278 11.57 -7.94 -8.09
C LEU A 278 11.86 -6.50 -7.65
N GLU A 279 11.82 -5.55 -8.58
CA GLU A 279 11.97 -4.12 -8.26
C GLU A 279 10.86 -3.64 -7.31
N ILE A 280 9.63 -4.13 -7.48
CA ILE A 280 8.51 -3.81 -6.59
C ILE A 280 8.76 -4.40 -5.21
N LEU A 281 9.15 -5.67 -5.12
CA LEU A 281 9.46 -6.32 -3.84
C LEU A 281 10.58 -5.59 -3.09
N ASP A 282 11.69 -5.28 -3.78
CA ASP A 282 12.80 -4.51 -3.21
C ASP A 282 12.32 -3.13 -2.72
N SER A 283 11.39 -2.50 -3.45
CA SER A 283 10.82 -1.21 -3.03
C SER A 283 9.96 -1.33 -1.77
N ILE A 284 9.17 -2.39 -1.65
CA ILE A 284 8.34 -2.66 -0.47
C ILE A 284 9.25 -2.95 0.72
N GLU A 285 10.27 -3.79 0.55
CA GLU A 285 11.26 -4.11 1.58
C GLU A 285 12.04 -2.86 2.02
N ALA A 286 12.53 -2.05 1.08
CA ALA A 286 13.26 -0.82 1.41
C ALA A 286 12.39 0.23 2.13
N ASN A 287 11.09 0.29 1.84
CA ASN A 287 10.14 1.15 2.55
C ASN A 287 9.85 0.63 3.96
N TRP A 288 9.77 -0.69 4.10
CA TRP A 288 9.58 -1.37 5.37
C TRP A 288 10.72 -1.11 6.35
N GLU A 289 11.97 -1.28 5.92
CA GLU A 289 13.16 -1.06 6.76
C GLU A 289 13.28 0.38 7.26
N ARG A 290 12.75 1.35 6.50
CA ARG A 290 12.96 2.78 6.76
C ARG A 290 12.13 3.32 7.93
N SER A 291 11.01 2.68 8.27
CA SER A 291 10.01 3.25 9.18
C SER A 291 9.28 2.14 9.97
N PRO A 292 9.74 1.78 11.18
CA PRO A 292 9.10 0.74 12.00
C PRO A 292 7.65 1.09 12.38
N SER A 293 7.26 2.38 12.32
CA SER A 293 5.86 2.78 12.49
C SER A 293 4.92 2.28 11.39
N ASN A 294 5.44 2.00 10.19
CA ASN A 294 4.65 1.41 9.10
C ASN A 294 4.20 -0.01 9.46
N GLY A 295 5.05 -0.75 10.18
CA GLY A 295 4.72 -2.10 10.62
C GLY A 295 3.46 -2.19 11.48
N TRP A 296 3.25 -1.22 12.37
CA TRP A 296 2.03 -1.17 13.19
C TRP A 296 0.76 -0.91 12.37
N VAL A 297 0.85 -0.13 11.30
CA VAL A 297 -0.29 0.14 10.40
C VAL A 297 -0.65 -1.14 9.63
N VAL A 298 0.35 -1.84 9.09
CA VAL A 298 0.15 -3.10 8.38
C VAL A 298 -0.36 -4.20 9.31
N ILE A 299 0.16 -4.30 10.54
CA ILE A 299 -0.38 -5.19 11.58
C ILE A 299 -1.86 -4.91 11.82
N GLY A 300 -2.21 -3.64 12.10
CA GLY A 300 -3.60 -3.26 12.38
C GLY A 300 -4.53 -3.59 11.21
N ALA A 301 -4.09 -3.29 9.98
CA ALA A 301 -4.83 -3.62 8.77
C ALA A 301 -5.01 -5.15 8.59
N ALA A 302 -3.96 -5.95 8.77
CA ALA A 302 -4.03 -7.41 8.65
C ALA A 302 -4.97 -8.04 9.70
N VAL A 303 -4.93 -7.55 10.94
CA VAL A 303 -5.86 -7.99 11.99
C VAL A 303 -7.31 -7.65 11.63
N ILE A 304 -7.56 -6.44 11.11
CA ILE A 304 -8.88 -6.06 10.61
C ILE A 304 -9.33 -7.00 9.48
N THR A 305 -8.45 -7.33 8.54
CA THR A 305 -8.76 -8.28 7.45
C THR A 305 -9.17 -9.64 8.01
N GLY A 306 -8.40 -10.20 8.96
CA GLY A 306 -8.69 -11.49 9.57
C GLY A 306 -10.01 -11.51 10.34
N VAL A 307 -10.25 -10.49 11.17
CA VAL A 307 -11.50 -10.34 11.93
C VAL A 307 -12.70 -10.16 11.00
N ALA A 308 -12.56 -9.37 9.94
CA ALA A 308 -13.63 -9.13 8.98
C ALA A 308 -14.00 -10.38 8.19
N HIS A 309 -13.05 -11.27 7.85
CA HIS A 309 -13.39 -12.57 7.24
C HIS A 309 -13.91 -13.60 8.26
N ALA A 310 -13.40 -13.55 9.49
CA ALA A 310 -13.92 -14.36 10.60
C ALA A 310 -15.37 -13.99 10.95
N SER A 311 -15.88 -12.83 10.55
CA SER A 311 -17.29 -12.46 10.65
C SER A 311 -18.23 -13.50 10.03
N ALA A 312 -17.79 -14.19 8.98
CA ALA A 312 -18.51 -15.28 8.33
C ALA A 312 -18.33 -16.64 9.02
N TRP A 313 -18.01 -16.66 10.31
CA TRP A 313 -17.70 -17.87 11.08
C TRP A 313 -18.76 -18.97 10.98
N ASN A 314 -20.03 -18.56 10.91
CA ASN A 314 -21.20 -19.42 10.90
C ASN A 314 -21.89 -19.51 9.54
N TYR A 315 -21.28 -18.98 8.49
CA TYR A 315 -21.81 -19.08 7.13
C TYR A 315 -22.09 -20.55 6.75
N PRO A 316 -23.20 -20.84 6.05
CA PRO A 316 -23.57 -22.19 5.64
C PRO A 316 -22.72 -22.63 4.45
N PHE A 317 -21.51 -23.11 4.71
CA PHE A 317 -20.64 -23.67 3.67
C PHE A 317 -21.18 -25.00 3.13
N PRO A 318 -20.96 -25.32 1.83
CA PRO A 318 -21.39 -26.57 1.22
C PRO A 318 -20.85 -27.83 1.92
N THR A 319 -19.62 -27.76 2.45
CA THR A 319 -18.97 -28.86 3.17
C THR A 319 -18.38 -28.41 4.51
N HIS A 320 -18.22 -29.37 5.43
CA HIS A 320 -17.53 -29.11 6.69
C HIS A 320 -16.06 -28.73 6.49
N ILE A 321 -15.41 -29.27 5.45
CA ILE A 321 -14.00 -28.98 5.16
C ILE A 321 -13.83 -27.53 4.73
N GLU A 322 -14.67 -27.04 3.80
CA GLU A 322 -14.67 -25.62 3.38
C GLU A 322 -14.88 -24.68 4.58
N LYS A 323 -15.81 -25.02 5.49
CA LYS A 323 -16.03 -24.25 6.72
C LYS A 323 -14.81 -24.19 7.63
N VAL A 324 -14.13 -25.32 7.85
CA VAL A 324 -12.92 -25.36 8.70
C VAL A 324 -11.78 -24.61 8.02
N MET A 325 -11.58 -24.80 6.71
CA MET A 325 -10.55 -24.09 5.96
C MET A 325 -10.78 -22.58 5.99
N TRP A 326 -12.02 -22.10 5.83
CA TRP A 326 -12.35 -20.68 5.94
C TRP A 326 -11.97 -20.10 7.31
N ARG A 327 -12.31 -20.80 8.38
CA ARG A 327 -12.01 -20.39 9.76
C ARG A 327 -10.51 -20.30 10.01
N VAL A 328 -9.78 -21.35 9.61
CA VAL A 328 -8.31 -21.40 9.75
C VAL A 328 -7.67 -20.30 8.92
N SER A 329 -8.05 -20.13 7.66
CA SER A 329 -7.53 -19.08 6.79
C SER A 329 -7.83 -17.68 7.33
N SER A 330 -9.03 -17.43 7.86
CA SER A 330 -9.39 -16.12 8.43
C SER A 330 -8.51 -15.74 9.63
N ILE A 331 -8.15 -16.72 10.47
CA ILE A 331 -7.21 -16.51 11.58
C ILE A 331 -5.79 -16.35 11.04
N ALA A 332 -5.40 -17.19 10.07
CA ALA A 332 -4.06 -17.17 9.47
C ALA A 332 -3.76 -15.90 8.67
N LEU A 333 -4.77 -15.14 8.24
CA LEU A 333 -4.57 -13.79 7.69
C LEU A 333 -3.96 -12.82 8.71
N ALA A 334 -4.06 -13.09 10.01
CA ALA A 334 -3.35 -12.34 11.03
C ALA A 334 -1.88 -12.80 11.21
N ALA A 335 -1.42 -13.88 10.56
CA ALA A 335 -0.05 -14.39 10.71
C ALA A 335 1.06 -13.37 10.35
N PRO A 336 0.94 -12.52 9.32
CA PRO A 336 1.91 -11.45 9.07
C PRO A 336 2.04 -10.51 10.26
N SER A 337 0.96 -10.26 11.01
CA SER A 337 1.02 -9.39 12.19
C SER A 337 1.94 -9.95 13.28
N MET A 338 2.03 -11.28 13.40
CA MET A 338 2.96 -11.93 14.31
C MET A 338 4.41 -11.80 13.82
N TYR A 339 4.68 -11.98 12.52
CA TYR A 339 6.03 -11.84 11.95
C TYR A 339 6.58 -10.43 12.13
N ILE A 340 5.74 -9.44 11.82
CA ILE A 340 6.08 -8.02 11.91
C ILE A 340 6.34 -7.65 13.37
N SER A 341 5.50 -8.12 14.29
CA SER A 341 5.68 -7.89 15.72
C SER A 341 7.00 -8.48 16.23
N VAL A 342 7.34 -9.71 15.82
CA VAL A 342 8.63 -10.35 16.16
C VAL A 342 9.81 -9.58 15.57
N SER A 343 9.72 -9.11 14.32
CA SER A 343 10.79 -8.32 13.66
C SER A 343 11.00 -6.94 14.31
N VAL A 344 9.92 -6.29 14.74
CA VAL A 344 10.01 -5.00 15.46
C VAL A 344 10.60 -5.21 16.85
N VAL A 345 10.19 -6.28 17.55
CA VAL A 345 10.74 -6.64 18.86
C VAL A 345 12.22 -7.01 18.71
N SER A 346 12.60 -7.82 17.73
CA SER A 346 14.00 -8.23 17.51
C SER A 346 14.90 -7.03 17.19
N GLU A 347 14.43 -6.07 16.40
CA GLU A 347 15.19 -4.84 16.12
C GLU A 347 15.27 -3.91 17.35
N THR A 348 14.23 -3.87 18.18
CA THR A 348 14.24 -3.12 19.45
C THR A 348 15.21 -3.74 20.44
N VAL A 349 15.17 -5.08 20.59
CA VAL A 349 16.12 -5.85 21.40
C VAL A 349 17.53 -5.62 20.88
N ARG A 350 17.79 -5.75 19.57
CA ARG A 350 19.11 -5.44 18.98
C ARG A 350 19.60 -4.04 19.31
N LYS A 351 18.73 -3.02 19.27
CA LYS A 351 19.11 -1.63 19.63
C LYS A 351 19.43 -1.49 21.12
N VAL A 352 18.63 -2.12 22.00
CA VAL A 352 18.85 -2.11 23.45
C VAL A 352 20.11 -2.88 23.81
N THR A 353 20.28 -4.09 23.28
CA THR A 353 21.48 -4.93 23.45
C THR A 353 22.70 -4.23 22.88
N ARG A 354 22.65 -3.56 21.72
CA ARG A 354 23.78 -2.74 21.23
C ARG A 354 24.13 -1.59 22.17
N LYS A 355 23.15 -1.01 22.86
CA LYS A 355 23.38 0.06 23.83
C LYS A 355 24.01 -0.47 25.13
N TYR A 356 23.57 -1.63 25.59
CA TYR A 356 24.08 -2.30 26.80
C TYR A 356 25.43 -2.99 26.57
N SER A 357 25.59 -3.70 25.46
CA SER A 357 26.83 -4.39 25.08
C SER A 357 27.98 -3.41 24.88
N ARG A 358 27.70 -2.15 24.48
CA ARG A 358 28.73 -1.09 24.42
C ARG A 358 29.23 -0.66 25.80
N VAL A 359 28.46 -0.94 26.86
CA VAL A 359 28.80 -0.70 28.26
C VAL A 359 29.50 -1.94 28.85
N ASP A 360 29.02 -3.15 28.52
CA ASP A 360 29.61 -4.42 29.00
C ASP A 360 30.93 -4.81 28.33
N GLU A 361 31.14 -4.42 27.06
CA GLU A 361 32.38 -4.67 26.31
C GLU A 361 33.56 -3.86 26.87
N LEU A 362 33.29 -2.83 27.69
CA LEU A 362 34.29 -2.13 28.50
C LEU A 362 34.66 -2.89 29.80
N ASP A 363 33.81 -3.80 30.29
CA ASP A 363 33.97 -4.42 31.62
C ASP A 363 34.38 -5.90 31.61
N THR A 364 34.00 -6.71 30.61
CA THR A 364 34.11 -8.19 30.75
C THR A 364 34.75 -8.97 29.59
N GLY A 365 35.05 -8.34 28.45
CA GLY A 365 35.82 -8.97 27.35
C GLY A 365 35.23 -10.26 26.75
N LYS A 366 33.97 -10.63 27.05
CA LYS A 366 33.26 -11.76 26.45
C LYS A 366 32.08 -11.26 25.63
N GLY A 367 32.11 -11.55 24.34
CA GLY A 367 31.16 -11.01 23.40
C GLY A 367 29.79 -11.71 23.40
N SER A 368 28.75 -10.88 23.46
CA SER A 368 27.31 -11.21 23.40
C SER A 368 26.86 -11.59 21.97
N TRP A 369 27.44 -12.64 21.37
CA TRP A 369 27.13 -13.04 19.97
C TRP A 369 26.05 -14.14 19.86
N GLU A 370 25.83 -14.94 20.90
CA GLU A 370 24.90 -16.08 20.88
C GLU A 370 23.41 -15.63 20.87
N ASP A 371 23.04 -14.65 21.68
CA ASP A 371 21.65 -14.13 21.73
C ASP A 371 21.21 -13.43 20.43
N SER A 372 22.15 -12.78 19.74
CA SER A 372 21.90 -12.13 18.45
C SER A 372 21.66 -13.15 17.32
N THR A 373 22.36 -14.29 17.37
CA THR A 373 22.28 -15.33 16.35
C THR A 373 20.98 -16.12 16.46
N LEU A 374 20.58 -16.51 17.68
CA LEU A 374 19.30 -17.20 17.92
C LEU A 374 18.10 -16.34 17.51
N CYS A 375 18.10 -15.06 17.87
CA CYS A 375 17.03 -14.13 17.50
C CYS A 375 16.91 -13.98 15.97
N SER A 376 18.04 -13.98 15.27
CA SER A 376 18.07 -13.92 13.80
C SER A 376 17.53 -15.19 13.15
N ILE A 377 17.89 -16.37 13.67
CA ILE A 377 17.38 -17.67 13.18
C ILE A 377 15.86 -17.78 13.38
N LEU A 378 15.36 -17.43 14.57
CA LEU A 378 13.93 -17.46 14.87
C LEU A 378 13.13 -16.50 13.98
N THR A 379 13.67 -15.31 13.71
CA THR A 379 13.04 -14.33 12.81
C THR A 379 12.92 -14.88 11.38
N VAL A 380 13.98 -15.52 10.87
CA VAL A 380 13.99 -16.14 9.52
C VAL A 380 13.02 -17.33 9.46
N ALA A 381 13.02 -18.20 10.46
CA ALA A 381 12.10 -19.34 10.52
C ALA A 381 10.63 -18.90 10.56
N PHE A 382 10.32 -17.83 11.31
CA PHE A 382 8.98 -17.27 11.36
C PHE A 382 8.59 -16.62 10.02
N PHE A 383 9.53 -15.96 9.33
CA PHE A 383 9.29 -15.42 7.98
C PHE A 383 8.93 -16.53 6.98
N LEU A 384 9.73 -17.60 6.94
CA LEU A 384 9.56 -18.71 6.00
C LEU A 384 8.26 -19.49 6.21
N THR A 385 7.66 -19.41 7.39
CA THR A 385 6.39 -20.08 7.70
C THR A 385 5.19 -19.15 7.57
N SER A 386 5.28 -17.91 8.05
CA SER A 386 4.16 -16.96 8.05
C SER A 386 3.80 -16.44 6.67
N VAL A 387 4.78 -16.15 5.80
CA VAL A 387 4.52 -15.60 4.46
C VAL A 387 3.78 -16.61 3.57
N PRO A 388 4.22 -17.88 3.43
CA PRO A 388 3.48 -18.86 2.65
C PRO A 388 2.09 -19.14 3.24
N LEU A 389 1.97 -19.22 4.57
CA LEU A 389 0.69 -19.44 5.22
C LEU A 389 -0.31 -18.32 4.92
N TYR A 390 0.16 -17.07 4.94
CA TYR A 390 -0.65 -15.91 4.57
C TYR A 390 -1.09 -15.98 3.09
N ILE A 391 -0.15 -16.23 2.17
CA ILE A 391 -0.43 -16.31 0.73
C ILE A 391 -1.46 -17.41 0.44
N LEU A 392 -1.28 -18.59 1.02
CA LEU A 392 -2.23 -19.70 0.87
C LEU A 392 -3.61 -19.35 1.44
N SER A 393 -3.65 -18.67 2.58
CA SER A 393 -4.91 -18.28 3.24
C SER A 393 -5.69 -17.25 2.44
N ILE A 394 -5.02 -16.23 1.89
CA ILE A 394 -5.70 -15.21 1.08
C ILE A 394 -6.16 -15.77 -0.27
N ILE A 395 -5.35 -16.62 -0.92
CA ILE A 395 -5.75 -17.30 -2.15
C ILE A 395 -6.99 -18.15 -1.89
N PHE A 396 -6.99 -18.95 -0.82
CA PHE A 396 -8.12 -19.77 -0.44
C PHE A 396 -9.38 -18.92 -0.21
N ILE A 397 -9.32 -17.89 0.64
CA ILE A 397 -10.45 -17.01 0.95
C ILE A 397 -11.00 -16.34 -0.31
N THR A 398 -10.11 -15.84 -1.17
CA THR A 398 -10.51 -15.17 -2.41
C THR A 398 -11.22 -16.15 -3.35
N VAL A 399 -10.63 -17.33 -3.58
CA VAL A 399 -11.21 -18.36 -4.45
C VAL A 399 -12.52 -18.90 -3.89
N GLU A 400 -12.59 -19.15 -2.59
CA GLU A 400 -13.78 -19.66 -1.92
C GLU A 400 -14.94 -18.66 -1.99
N ALA A 401 -14.65 -17.35 -1.90
CA ALA A 401 -15.66 -16.32 -2.09
C ALA A 401 -16.34 -16.40 -3.48
N PHE A 402 -15.59 -16.77 -4.53
CA PHE A 402 -16.15 -17.02 -5.87
C PHE A 402 -16.85 -18.38 -5.97
N ILE A 403 -16.27 -19.44 -5.41
CA ILE A 403 -16.82 -20.80 -5.49
C ILE A 403 -18.15 -20.90 -4.73
N SER A 404 -18.26 -20.26 -3.59
CA SER A 404 -19.46 -20.26 -2.76
C SER A 404 -20.67 -19.59 -3.44
N LEU A 405 -20.51 -18.85 -4.55
CA LEU A 405 -21.64 -18.41 -5.37
C LEU A 405 -22.39 -19.55 -6.07
N ARG A 406 -21.81 -20.75 -6.12
CA ARG A 406 -22.49 -21.96 -6.64
C ARG A 406 -23.64 -22.43 -5.74
N LYS A 407 -23.72 -21.95 -4.51
CA LYS A 407 -24.80 -22.22 -3.56
C LYS A 407 -25.04 -20.96 -2.73
N VAL A 408 -25.83 -20.06 -3.30
CA VAL A 408 -26.24 -18.83 -2.62
C VAL A 408 -27.25 -19.20 -1.52
N PRO A 409 -27.14 -18.67 -0.29
CA PRO A 409 -28.15 -18.83 0.75
C PRO A 409 -29.45 -18.06 0.47
#